data_AF-A0AB35L2D4-F1
#
_entry.id   AF-A0AB35L2D4-F1
#
_cell.length_a   1.000
_cell.length_b   1.000
_cell.length_c   1.000
_cell.angle_alpha   90.00
_cell.angle_beta   90.00
_cell.angle_gamma   90.00
#
_symmetry.space_group_name_H-M   'P 1'
#
loop_
_entity.id
_entity.type
_entity.pdbx_description
1 polymer ?
#
loop_
_entity_poly.entity_id
_entity_poly.type
_entity_poly.pdbx_seq_one_letter_code
_entity_poly.pdbx_strand_id
1 'polypeptide(L)'
;MLSPVGERLPERVELTDVPFFPQDAFQCGPAALATMLNQRGVLTTPGALKDKVYIPSREGSLQVEMVAAARNHEMLVYPLQPRLEAVLAEVAAGNPVLVLQNLAFDWYPQWHFAVVVGYDRRERTLILRSATTRRLEDSFNSFDRTWARGGRWAVVTLPPERLPAQVDMHVWMKAANDLEQTGNAQPARRAYRRATEAWPEQALPWFALSNSRYADGDRKGAEQALRESLKREPDFAAGWFNLSQVLGEQACAREAQQAQACAQRLAPEDPRFAAPPNVGGSAGQCQALPACP
;
A
#
# COMPACT_ATOMS: atom_id res chain seq x y z
N MET A 1 -17.57 -10.12 2.58
CA MET A 1 -17.30 -10.85 3.84
C MET A 1 -15.80 -10.93 4.03
N LEU A 2 -15.25 -10.10 4.92
CA LEU A 2 -13.84 -10.13 5.32
C LEU A 2 -13.60 -11.42 6.11
N SER A 3 -12.46 -12.08 5.88
CA SER A 3 -12.15 -13.41 6.41
C SER A 3 -12.30 -13.52 7.94
N PRO A 4 -12.79 -14.65 8.48
CA PRO A 4 -13.05 -14.87 9.91
C PRO A 4 -11.79 -15.12 10.76
N VAL A 5 -10.65 -14.50 10.42
CA VAL A 5 -9.40 -14.56 11.23
C VAL A 5 -9.47 -13.60 12.44
N GLY A 6 -10.66 -13.06 12.72
CA GLY A 6 -10.90 -12.05 13.74
C GLY A 6 -11.11 -12.56 15.17
N GLU A 7 -11.19 -13.87 15.45
CA GLU A 7 -11.61 -14.30 16.81
C GLU A 7 -10.63 -15.15 17.62
N ARG A 8 -9.50 -15.60 17.07
CA ARG A 8 -8.34 -16.05 17.86
C ARG A 8 -7.15 -16.34 16.95
N LEU A 9 -6.06 -15.59 17.12
CA LEU A 9 -4.77 -15.94 16.52
C LEU A 9 -4.35 -17.34 16.99
N PRO A 10 -3.77 -18.20 16.10
CA PRO A 10 -3.20 -19.48 16.51
C PRO A 10 -2.28 -19.34 17.72
N GLU A 11 -2.10 -20.41 18.49
CA GLU A 11 -1.21 -20.37 19.66
C GLU A 11 0.25 -20.14 19.27
N ARG A 12 0.72 -20.85 18.23
CA ARG A 12 2.07 -20.77 17.69
C ARG A 12 2.04 -20.78 16.17
N VAL A 13 2.87 -19.95 15.54
CA VAL A 13 3.10 -19.91 14.10
C VAL A 13 4.59 -19.71 13.85
N GLU A 14 5.19 -20.44 12.91
CA GLU A 14 6.53 -20.14 12.39
C GLU A 14 6.54 -20.32 10.86
N LEU A 15 6.97 -19.29 10.15
CA LEU A 15 7.15 -19.27 8.70
C LEU A 15 8.56 -19.77 8.38
N THR A 16 8.72 -21.09 8.31
CA THR A 16 10.02 -21.77 8.18
C THR A 16 10.73 -21.49 6.86
N ASP A 17 9.95 -21.28 5.80
CA ASP A 17 10.45 -21.13 4.43
C ASP A 17 10.90 -19.71 4.10
N VAL A 18 10.75 -18.76 5.04
CA VAL A 18 11.22 -17.39 4.87
C VAL A 18 12.74 -17.39 4.71
N PRO A 19 13.27 -16.89 3.57
CA PRO A 19 14.70 -16.84 3.29
C PRO A 19 15.49 -16.17 4.41
N PHE A 20 16.77 -16.51 4.52
CA PHE A 20 17.65 -15.89 5.49
C PHE A 20 19.00 -15.57 4.84
N PHE A 21 19.41 -14.32 4.96
CA PHE A 21 20.69 -13.83 4.47
C PHE A 21 21.53 -13.38 5.66
N PRO A 22 22.48 -14.20 6.15
CA PRO A 22 23.36 -13.81 7.24
C PRO A 22 24.25 -12.65 6.79
N GLN A 23 24.38 -11.62 7.63
CA GLN A 23 25.25 -10.47 7.36
C GLN A 23 25.85 -9.90 8.66
N ASP A 24 27.04 -9.30 8.53
CA ASP A 24 27.73 -8.58 9.61
C ASP A 24 27.04 -7.24 9.94
N ALA A 25 27.49 -6.59 11.02
CA ALA A 25 26.96 -5.30 11.48
C ALA A 25 26.90 -4.26 10.33
N PHE A 26 25.89 -3.39 10.35
CA PHE A 26 25.62 -2.32 9.37
C PHE A 26 24.98 -2.71 8.02
N GLN A 27 24.69 -4.00 7.77
CA GLN A 27 24.00 -4.47 6.55
C GLN A 27 22.59 -5.05 6.80
N CYS A 28 22.00 -4.81 7.98
CA CYS A 28 20.72 -5.40 8.37
C CYS A 28 19.55 -4.95 7.47
N GLY A 29 19.57 -3.72 6.94
CA GLY A 29 18.54 -3.20 6.02
C GLY A 29 18.44 -4.00 4.71
N PRO A 30 19.49 -4.04 3.87
CA PRO A 30 19.48 -4.80 2.62
C PRO A 30 19.17 -6.30 2.82
N ALA A 31 19.64 -6.91 3.92
CA ALA A 31 19.37 -8.32 4.22
C ALA A 31 17.90 -8.58 4.60
N ALA A 32 17.33 -7.72 5.45
CA ALA A 32 15.93 -7.81 5.82
C ALA A 32 15.02 -7.54 4.61
N LEU A 33 15.34 -6.55 3.76
CA LEU A 33 14.57 -6.30 2.55
C LEU A 33 14.68 -7.44 1.54
N ALA A 34 15.88 -7.99 1.33
CA ALA A 34 16.07 -9.16 0.47
C ALA A 34 15.22 -10.34 0.96
N THR A 35 15.18 -10.57 2.27
CA THR A 35 14.33 -11.60 2.90
C THR A 35 12.85 -11.39 2.54
N MET A 36 12.35 -10.16 2.72
CA MET A 36 10.96 -9.79 2.44
C MET A 36 10.59 -9.92 0.96
N LEU A 37 11.50 -9.54 0.05
CA LEU A 37 11.29 -9.61 -1.40
C LEU A 37 11.34 -11.05 -1.93
N ASN A 38 12.33 -11.85 -1.51
CA ASN A 38 12.45 -13.23 -1.96
C ASN A 38 11.29 -14.11 -1.46
N GLN A 39 10.74 -13.85 -0.26
CA GLN A 39 9.50 -14.52 0.20
C GLN A 39 8.32 -14.31 -0.76
N ARG A 40 8.35 -13.24 -1.56
CA ARG A 40 7.33 -12.89 -2.55
C ARG A 40 7.72 -13.26 -3.97
N GLY A 41 8.77 -14.07 -4.15
CA GLY A 41 9.25 -14.50 -5.45
C GLY A 41 10.10 -13.47 -6.20
N VAL A 42 10.39 -12.31 -5.59
CA VAL A 42 11.31 -11.32 -6.17
C VAL A 42 12.74 -11.74 -5.84
N LEU A 43 13.40 -12.39 -6.81
CA LEU A 43 14.77 -12.88 -6.68
C LEU A 43 15.75 -11.69 -6.57
N THR A 44 16.32 -11.49 -5.38
CA THR A 44 17.29 -10.42 -5.12
C THR A 44 18.25 -10.83 -4.01
N THR A 45 19.36 -10.11 -3.84
CA THR A 45 20.35 -10.36 -2.79
C THR A 45 20.62 -9.10 -1.99
N PRO A 46 21.12 -9.20 -0.74
CA PRO A 46 21.51 -8.02 0.03
C PRO A 46 22.54 -7.15 -0.72
N GLY A 47 23.49 -7.78 -1.43
CA GLY A 47 24.48 -7.08 -2.24
C GLY A 47 23.87 -6.25 -3.36
N ALA A 48 22.85 -6.77 -4.06
CA ALA A 48 22.13 -6.04 -5.11
C ALA A 48 21.29 -4.86 -4.58
N LEU A 49 20.92 -4.89 -3.30
CA LEU A 49 20.13 -3.85 -2.64
C LEU A 49 20.99 -2.82 -1.90
N LYS A 50 22.27 -3.11 -1.67
CA LYS A 50 23.17 -2.26 -0.88
C LYS A 50 23.17 -0.83 -1.38
N ASP A 51 23.44 -0.60 -2.66
CA ASP A 51 23.56 0.75 -3.21
C ASP A 51 22.22 1.51 -3.31
N LYS A 52 21.09 0.80 -3.12
CA LYS A 52 19.74 1.39 -3.14
C LYS A 52 19.21 1.76 -1.75
N VAL A 53 19.74 1.13 -0.71
CA VAL A 53 19.16 1.12 0.64
C VAL A 53 20.16 1.54 1.72
N TYR A 54 21.46 1.43 1.43
CA TYR A 54 22.52 1.84 2.34
C TYR A 54 22.94 3.28 2.07
N ILE A 55 22.98 4.09 3.13
CA ILE A 55 23.48 5.47 3.08
C ILE A 55 24.84 5.51 3.80
N PRO A 56 25.96 5.68 3.07
CA PRO A 56 27.30 5.70 3.66
C PRO A 56 27.50 6.78 4.73
N SER A 57 26.91 7.97 4.56
CA SER A 57 27.01 9.08 5.51
C SER A 57 26.24 8.87 6.81
N ARG A 58 25.42 7.82 6.89
CA ARG A 58 24.63 7.44 8.08
C ARG A 58 24.93 6.03 8.58
N GLU A 59 25.92 5.37 7.97
CA GLU A 59 26.37 4.01 8.31
C GLU A 59 25.21 3.00 8.46
N GLY A 60 24.17 3.13 7.63
CA GLY A 60 22.97 2.30 7.74
C GLY A 60 21.89 2.58 6.70
N SER A 61 20.72 2.00 6.93
CA SER A 61 19.53 2.15 6.10
C SER A 61 18.44 2.88 6.88
N LEU A 62 17.62 3.70 6.23
CA LEU A 62 16.44 4.30 6.87
C LEU A 62 15.17 3.67 6.31
N GLN A 63 14.08 3.91 7.03
CA GLN A 63 12.75 3.41 6.69
C GLN A 63 12.33 3.86 5.28
N VAL A 64 12.70 5.08 4.87
CA VAL A 64 12.32 5.66 3.59
C VAL A 64 12.99 4.92 2.43
N GLU A 65 14.28 4.59 2.52
CA GLU A 65 15.01 3.87 1.47
C GLU A 65 14.55 2.40 1.39
N MET A 66 14.25 1.79 2.55
CA MET A 66 13.65 0.44 2.58
C MET A 66 12.31 0.41 1.84
N VAL A 67 11.45 1.40 2.10
CA VAL A 67 10.14 1.54 1.43
C VAL A 67 10.31 1.82 -0.06
N ALA A 68 11.20 2.76 -0.43
CA ALA A 68 11.45 3.12 -1.82
C ALA A 68 12.02 1.95 -2.63
N ALA A 69 12.98 1.20 -2.07
CA ALA A 69 13.55 0.04 -2.73
C ALA A 69 12.53 -1.09 -2.90
N ALA A 70 11.65 -1.33 -1.91
CA ALA A 70 10.56 -2.29 -2.08
C ALA A 70 9.61 -1.88 -3.23
N ARG A 71 9.25 -0.59 -3.33
CA ARG A 71 8.39 -0.06 -4.40
C ARG A 71 9.05 -0.15 -5.77
N ASN A 72 10.36 0.03 -5.87
CA ASN A 72 11.13 -0.19 -7.10
C ASN A 72 11.12 -1.67 -7.57
N HIS A 73 10.67 -2.59 -6.72
CA HIS A 73 10.39 -3.98 -7.06
C HIS A 73 8.88 -4.24 -7.22
N GLU A 74 8.10 -3.20 -7.54
CA GLU A 74 6.65 -3.24 -7.75
C GLU A 74 5.82 -3.69 -6.54
N MET A 75 6.42 -3.70 -5.35
CA MET A 75 5.76 -4.15 -4.13
C MET A 75 5.00 -3.00 -3.47
N LEU A 76 3.76 -3.28 -3.07
CA LEU A 76 3.01 -2.42 -2.17
C LEU A 76 3.59 -2.58 -0.76
N VAL A 77 3.91 -1.45 -0.12
CA VAL A 77 4.41 -1.41 1.25
C VAL A 77 3.30 -0.90 2.16
N TYR A 78 2.75 -1.78 2.99
CA TYR A 78 1.63 -1.46 3.87
C TYR A 78 2.12 -1.29 5.31
N PRO A 79 1.96 -0.10 5.92
CA PRO A 79 2.32 0.13 7.32
C PRO A 79 1.31 -0.52 8.27
N LEU A 80 1.81 -1.20 9.29
CA LEU A 80 0.98 -1.82 10.32
C LEU A 80 0.64 -0.83 11.43
N GLN A 81 -0.43 -1.12 12.16
CA GLN A 81 -0.72 -0.41 13.41
C GLN A 81 0.42 -0.66 14.41
N PRO A 82 0.81 0.35 15.23
CA PRO A 82 1.95 0.27 16.14
C PRO A 82 1.61 -0.53 17.41
N ARG A 83 1.19 -1.79 17.23
CA ARG A 83 0.84 -2.73 18.30
C ARG A 83 1.23 -4.15 17.92
N LEU A 84 1.62 -4.95 18.91
CA LEU A 84 2.15 -6.30 18.68
C LEU A 84 1.12 -7.20 17.99
N GLU A 85 -0.16 -7.07 18.31
CA GLU A 85 -1.22 -7.90 17.72
C GLU A 85 -1.34 -7.71 16.19
N ALA A 86 -1.00 -6.53 15.67
CA ALA A 86 -0.96 -6.30 14.23
C ALA A 86 0.17 -7.11 13.57
N VAL A 87 1.34 -7.16 14.20
CA VAL A 87 2.47 -7.99 13.75
C VAL A 87 2.12 -9.48 13.78
N LEU A 88 1.54 -9.95 14.88
CA LEU A 88 1.17 -11.36 15.03
C LEU A 88 0.11 -11.80 14.00
N ALA A 89 -0.86 -10.93 13.70
CA ALA A 89 -1.90 -11.22 12.71
C ALA A 89 -1.33 -11.39 11.30
N GLU A 90 -0.35 -10.57 10.90
CA GLU A 90 0.32 -10.72 9.61
C GLU A 90 1.10 -12.03 9.53
N VAL A 91 1.88 -12.35 10.58
CA VAL A 91 2.62 -13.62 10.63
C VAL A 91 1.66 -14.81 10.57
N ALA A 92 0.53 -14.75 11.28
CA ALA A 92 -0.52 -15.76 11.21
C ALA A 92 -1.14 -15.92 9.81
N ALA A 93 -1.20 -14.82 9.03
CA ALA A 93 -1.66 -14.81 7.65
C ALA A 93 -0.56 -15.19 6.63
N GLY A 94 0.61 -15.66 7.10
CA GLY A 94 1.72 -16.06 6.24
C GLY A 94 2.53 -14.88 5.68
N ASN A 95 2.43 -13.70 6.31
CA ASN A 95 3.15 -12.50 5.92
C ASN A 95 4.26 -12.25 6.95
N PRO A 96 5.55 -12.44 6.61
CA PRO A 96 6.61 -11.97 7.49
C PRO A 96 6.55 -10.44 7.60
N VAL A 97 6.99 -9.91 8.74
CA VAL A 97 6.88 -8.48 9.04
C VAL A 97 8.26 -7.87 9.20
N LEU A 98 8.53 -6.84 8.40
CA LEU A 98 9.75 -6.05 8.52
C LEU A 98 9.57 -5.02 9.63
N VAL A 99 10.50 -5.00 10.58
CA VAL A 99 10.44 -4.12 11.76
C VAL A 99 11.75 -3.37 11.94
N LEU A 100 11.69 -2.22 12.60
CA LEU A 100 12.86 -1.45 13.02
C LEU A 100 12.95 -1.43 14.54
N GLN A 101 14.06 -1.91 15.09
CA GLN A 101 14.36 -1.88 16.52
C GLN A 101 15.53 -0.93 16.79
N ASN A 102 15.60 -0.41 18.01
CA ASN A 102 16.83 0.13 18.58
C ASN A 102 17.29 -0.80 19.72
N LEU A 103 18.34 -1.57 19.46
CA LEU A 103 18.83 -2.61 20.37
C LEU A 103 19.66 -2.04 21.53
N ALA A 104 20.16 -0.81 21.41
CA ALA A 104 20.94 -0.13 22.44
C ALA A 104 20.11 0.89 23.22
N PHE A 105 20.78 1.75 23.99
CA PHE A 105 20.16 2.77 24.84
C PHE A 105 19.98 4.09 24.09
N ASP A 106 19.10 4.97 24.59
CA ASP A 106 18.73 6.22 23.90
C ASP A 106 19.92 7.19 23.71
N TRP A 107 20.99 7.07 24.51
CA TRP A 107 22.21 7.89 24.42
C TRP A 107 23.26 7.35 23.43
N TYR A 108 23.10 6.11 22.94
CA TYR A 108 23.91 5.52 21.86
C TYR A 108 23.06 4.50 21.08
N PRO A 109 22.27 4.94 20.09
CA PRO A 109 21.31 4.07 19.41
C PRO A 109 22.00 3.05 18.50
N GLN A 110 21.49 1.81 18.50
CA GLN A 110 21.85 0.75 17.54
C GLN A 110 20.61 0.35 16.75
N TRP A 111 20.40 1.05 15.63
CA TRP A 111 19.28 0.81 14.72
C TRP A 111 19.43 -0.52 14.00
N HIS A 112 18.37 -1.31 14.01
CA HIS A 112 18.41 -2.68 13.52
C HIS A 112 17.12 -3.09 12.83
N PHE A 113 17.20 -3.41 11.54
CA PHE A 113 16.11 -4.06 10.83
C PHE A 113 16.12 -5.56 11.10
N ALA A 114 14.94 -6.09 11.39
CA ALA A 114 14.72 -7.53 11.53
C ALA A 114 13.43 -7.93 10.83
N VAL A 115 13.27 -9.23 10.60
CA VAL A 115 12.04 -9.79 10.01
C VAL A 115 11.41 -10.75 11.01
N VAL A 116 10.22 -10.42 11.50
CA VAL A 116 9.43 -11.30 12.34
C VAL A 116 8.80 -12.39 11.46
N VAL A 117 9.06 -13.64 11.81
CA VAL A 117 8.65 -14.82 11.03
C VAL A 117 7.90 -15.84 11.86
N GLY A 118 7.77 -15.65 13.18
CA GLY A 118 7.04 -16.57 14.02
C GLY A 118 6.75 -16.00 15.39
N TYR A 119 5.91 -16.70 16.13
CA TYR A 119 5.56 -16.40 17.50
C TYR A 119 5.02 -17.63 18.24
N ASP A 120 5.09 -17.55 19.56
CA ASP A 120 4.39 -18.41 20.50
C ASP A 120 3.67 -17.51 21.53
N ARG A 121 2.33 -17.56 21.56
CA ARG A 121 1.52 -16.75 22.47
C ARG A 121 1.48 -17.30 23.89
N ARG A 122 1.68 -18.60 24.06
CA ARG A 122 1.72 -19.25 25.37
C ARG A 122 3.03 -18.92 26.08
N GLU A 123 4.15 -19.07 25.38
CA GLU A 123 5.49 -18.74 25.89
C GLU A 123 5.80 -17.24 25.80
N ARG A 124 4.95 -16.47 25.10
CA ARG A 124 5.10 -15.01 24.87
C ARG A 124 6.42 -14.66 24.20
N THR A 125 6.78 -15.41 23.16
CA THR A 125 8.01 -15.21 22.37
C THR A 125 7.74 -14.99 20.89
N LEU A 126 8.63 -14.24 20.24
CA LEU A 126 8.70 -14.01 18.80
C LEU A 126 9.92 -14.72 18.23
N ILE A 127 9.85 -15.02 16.93
CA ILE A 127 10.97 -15.56 16.16
C ILE A 127 11.31 -14.56 15.06
N LEU A 128 12.57 -14.13 15.02
CA LEU A 128 13.09 -13.17 14.06
C LEU A 128 14.21 -13.78 13.18
N ARG A 129 14.26 -13.34 11.93
CA ARG A 129 15.48 -13.33 11.12
C ARG A 129 16.23 -12.04 11.45
N SER A 130 17.44 -12.14 11.99
CA SER A 130 18.15 -10.99 12.56
C SER A 130 19.67 -11.16 12.53
N ALA A 131 20.39 -10.21 11.94
CA ALA A 131 21.85 -10.23 11.81
C ALA A 131 22.38 -11.57 11.23
N THR A 132 23.25 -12.26 11.96
CA THR A 132 23.79 -13.59 11.62
C THR A 132 22.94 -14.74 12.16
N THR A 133 21.88 -14.46 12.92
CA THR A 133 21.03 -15.44 13.58
C THR A 133 19.77 -15.73 12.77
N ARG A 134 19.68 -16.93 12.19
CA ARG A 134 18.52 -17.37 11.41
C ARG A 134 17.24 -17.49 12.26
N ARG A 135 17.34 -18.00 13.48
CA ARG A 135 16.18 -18.18 14.37
C ARG A 135 16.48 -17.52 15.70
N LEU A 136 16.33 -16.20 15.75
CA LEU A 136 16.46 -15.43 16.98
C LEU A 136 15.13 -15.47 17.72
N GLU A 137 15.10 -16.06 18.90
CA GLU A 137 13.93 -16.05 19.76
C GLU A 137 14.05 -14.89 20.76
N ASP A 138 13.01 -14.07 20.89
CA ASP A 138 12.95 -12.95 21.83
C ASP A 138 11.59 -12.91 22.53
N SER A 139 11.54 -12.41 23.76
CA SER A 139 10.27 -12.27 24.48
C SER A 139 9.46 -11.08 23.95
N PHE A 140 8.13 -11.15 24.01
CA PHE A 140 7.24 -10.05 23.62
C PHE A 140 7.60 -8.73 24.30
N ASN A 141 7.96 -8.78 25.58
CA ASN A 141 8.26 -7.58 26.37
C ASN A 141 9.61 -6.96 25.96
N SER A 142 10.64 -7.79 25.75
CA SER A 142 11.96 -7.32 25.33
C SER A 142 11.91 -6.75 23.91
N PHE A 143 11.21 -7.44 23.00
CA PHE A 143 10.96 -6.97 21.65
C PHE A 143 10.21 -5.65 21.63
N ASP A 144 9.05 -5.54 22.31
CA ASP A 144 8.25 -4.31 22.27
C ASP A 144 9.03 -3.11 22.81
N ARG A 145 9.87 -3.29 23.83
CA ARG A 145 10.72 -2.23 24.37
C ARG A 145 11.73 -1.70 23.34
N THR A 146 12.40 -2.58 22.60
CA THR A 146 13.38 -2.16 21.57
C THR A 146 12.69 -1.65 20.30
N TRP A 147 11.52 -2.19 19.97
CA TRP A 147 10.67 -1.75 18.87
C TRP A 147 10.02 -0.39 19.13
N ALA A 148 9.60 -0.11 20.36
CA ALA A 148 9.03 1.17 20.76
C ALA A 148 9.99 2.35 20.54
N ARG A 149 11.29 2.14 20.78
CA ARG A 149 12.34 3.12 20.48
C ARG A 149 12.45 3.46 18.99
N GLY A 150 12.05 2.54 18.11
CA GLY A 150 11.90 2.77 16.67
C GLY A 150 10.52 3.25 16.24
N GLY A 151 9.73 3.79 17.17
CA GLY A 151 8.36 4.27 16.91
C GLY A 151 7.37 3.15 16.61
N ARG A 152 7.69 1.91 17.00
CA ARG A 152 6.94 0.69 16.63
C ARG A 152 6.70 0.60 15.12
N TRP A 153 7.71 0.97 14.33
CA TRP A 153 7.61 0.89 12.89
C TRP A 153 7.61 -0.56 12.42
N ALA A 154 6.57 -0.93 11.68
CA ALA A 154 6.44 -2.25 11.07
C ALA A 154 5.70 -2.14 9.74
N VAL A 155 6.17 -2.89 8.75
CA VAL A 155 5.56 -2.94 7.41
C VAL A 155 5.53 -4.36 6.88
N VAL A 156 4.58 -4.63 5.99
CA VAL A 156 4.59 -5.81 5.12
C VAL A 156 4.80 -5.37 3.67
N THR A 157 5.52 -6.18 2.90
CA THR A 157 5.64 -6.03 1.45
C THR A 157 4.75 -7.06 0.77
N LEU A 158 3.80 -6.57 -0.02
CA LEU A 158 2.75 -7.39 -0.64
C LEU A 158 2.69 -7.12 -2.14
N PRO A 159 2.44 -8.16 -2.96
CA PRO A 159 1.98 -7.94 -4.32
C PRO A 159 0.70 -7.08 -4.29
N PRO A 160 0.50 -6.16 -5.26
CA PRO A 160 -0.64 -5.24 -5.28
C PRO A 160 -2.04 -5.89 -5.17
N GLU A 161 -2.18 -7.18 -5.44
CA GLU A 161 -3.45 -7.90 -5.40
C GLU A 161 -3.72 -8.56 -4.04
N ARG A 162 -2.73 -8.64 -3.15
CA ARG A 162 -2.83 -9.31 -1.86
C ARG A 162 -3.05 -8.30 -0.75
N LEU A 163 -4.19 -8.39 -0.07
CA LEU A 163 -4.50 -7.57 1.10
C LEU A 163 -3.72 -8.07 2.34
N PRO A 164 -3.35 -7.17 3.27
CA PRO A 164 -2.82 -7.54 4.58
C PRO A 164 -3.90 -8.24 5.43
N ALA A 165 -3.49 -8.89 6.51
CA ALA A 165 -4.38 -9.63 7.41
C ALA A 165 -5.44 -8.71 8.05
N GLN A 166 -5.01 -7.51 8.46
CA GLN A 166 -5.89 -6.46 8.97
C GLN A 166 -5.78 -5.23 8.09
N VAL A 167 -6.68 -5.13 7.12
CA VAL A 167 -6.66 -4.07 6.12
C VAL A 167 -7.59 -2.91 6.49
N ASP A 168 -7.05 -1.69 6.43
CA ASP A 168 -7.81 -0.44 6.43
C ASP A 168 -7.82 0.13 5.01
N MET A 169 -8.99 0.61 4.57
CA MET A 169 -9.17 1.14 3.22
C MET A 169 -8.27 2.33 2.96
N HIS A 170 -8.25 3.33 3.84
CA HIS A 170 -7.51 4.57 3.61
C HIS A 170 -6.01 4.32 3.60
N VAL A 171 -5.51 3.44 4.47
CA VAL A 171 -4.11 3.03 4.47
C VAL A 171 -3.73 2.30 3.18
N TRP A 172 -4.59 1.39 2.71
CA TRP A 172 -4.38 0.69 1.43
C TRP A 172 -4.36 1.65 0.25
N MET A 173 -5.34 2.56 0.18
CA MET A 173 -5.43 3.57 -0.88
C MET A 173 -4.21 4.49 -0.88
N LYS A 174 -3.74 4.91 0.30
CA LYS A 174 -2.50 5.69 0.41
C LYS A 174 -1.30 4.89 -0.08
N ALA A 175 -1.16 3.62 0.31
CA ALA A 175 -0.04 2.78 -0.12
C ALA A 175 -0.04 2.55 -1.64
N ALA A 176 -1.22 2.38 -2.25
CA ALA A 176 -1.38 2.28 -3.70
C ALA A 176 -1.03 3.60 -4.41
N ASN A 177 -1.47 4.75 -3.89
CA ASN A 177 -1.09 6.06 -4.43
C ASN A 177 0.41 6.32 -4.31
N ASP A 178 1.03 5.99 -3.16
CA ASP A 178 2.47 6.14 -3.00
C ASP A 178 3.26 5.27 -4.02
N LEU A 179 2.71 4.10 -4.39
CA LEU A 179 3.26 3.24 -5.45
C LEU A 179 3.13 3.89 -6.83
N GLU A 180 1.98 4.51 -7.13
CA GLU A 180 1.74 5.25 -8.38
C GLU A 180 2.68 6.46 -8.52
N GLN A 181 2.80 7.27 -7.48
CA GLN A 181 3.65 8.47 -7.45
C GLN A 181 5.15 8.16 -7.56
N THR A 182 5.55 6.91 -7.34
CA THR A 182 6.94 6.45 -7.50
C THR A 182 7.18 5.76 -8.86
N GLY A 183 6.30 5.99 -9.84
CA GLY A 183 6.45 5.50 -11.21
C GLY A 183 5.87 4.10 -11.47
N ASN A 184 5.31 3.45 -10.45
CA ASN A 184 4.77 2.09 -10.55
C ASN A 184 3.26 2.12 -10.86
N ALA A 185 2.87 2.80 -11.94
CA ALA A 185 1.47 3.03 -12.30
C ALA A 185 0.68 1.74 -12.53
N GLN A 186 1.27 0.75 -13.22
CA GLN A 186 0.61 -0.54 -13.47
C GLN A 186 0.39 -1.33 -12.17
N PRO A 187 1.40 -1.54 -11.31
CA PRO A 187 1.18 -2.10 -9.96
C PRO A 187 0.11 -1.36 -9.14
N ALA A 188 0.15 -0.02 -9.11
CA ALA A 188 -0.84 0.77 -8.38
C ALA A 188 -2.27 0.54 -8.89
N ARG A 189 -2.46 0.47 -10.21
CA ARG A 189 -3.77 0.15 -10.80
C ARG A 189 -4.30 -1.21 -10.37
N ARG A 190 -3.41 -2.21 -10.25
CA ARG A 190 -3.80 -3.53 -9.72
C ARG A 190 -4.24 -3.44 -8.26
N ALA A 191 -3.58 -2.60 -7.45
CA ALA A 191 -4.00 -2.33 -6.07
C ALA A 191 -5.33 -1.55 -5.98
N TYR A 192 -5.58 -0.58 -6.85
CA TYR A 192 -6.86 0.13 -6.89
C TYR A 192 -8.01 -0.80 -7.32
N ARG A 193 -7.79 -1.66 -8.32
CA ARG A 193 -8.76 -2.71 -8.67
C ARG A 193 -9.02 -3.65 -7.50
N ARG A 194 -7.98 -4.05 -6.77
CA ARG A 194 -8.17 -4.87 -5.57
C ARG A 194 -8.99 -4.14 -4.50
N ALA A 195 -8.82 -2.83 -4.39
CA ALA A 195 -9.61 -2.01 -3.48
C ALA A 195 -11.09 -1.92 -3.89
N THR A 196 -11.42 -1.84 -5.19
CA THR A 196 -12.82 -1.86 -5.66
C THR A 196 -13.52 -3.19 -5.38
N GLU A 197 -12.78 -4.29 -5.32
CA GLU A 197 -13.30 -5.60 -4.91
C GLU A 197 -13.47 -5.73 -3.39
N ALA A 198 -12.54 -5.16 -2.62
CA ALA A 198 -12.53 -5.26 -1.16
C ALA A 198 -13.56 -4.33 -0.49
N TRP A 199 -13.77 -3.16 -1.07
CA TRP A 199 -14.72 -2.15 -0.60
C TRP A 199 -15.67 -1.73 -1.73
N PRO A 200 -16.53 -2.64 -2.20
CA PRO A 200 -17.34 -2.41 -3.38
C PRO A 200 -18.39 -1.32 -3.18
N GLU A 201 -18.71 -0.91 -1.95
CA GLU A 201 -19.68 0.15 -1.65
C GLU A 201 -19.05 1.54 -1.48
N GLN A 202 -17.72 1.64 -1.47
CA GLN A 202 -17.01 2.89 -1.26
C GLN A 202 -16.68 3.57 -2.60
N ALA A 203 -16.92 4.87 -2.73
CA ALA A 203 -16.67 5.61 -3.97
C ALA A 203 -15.17 5.81 -4.27
N LEU A 204 -14.36 6.11 -3.24
CA LEU A 204 -12.95 6.46 -3.39
C LEU A 204 -12.09 5.45 -4.19
N PRO A 205 -12.17 4.11 -3.97
CA PRO A 205 -11.46 3.13 -4.79
C PRO A 205 -11.78 3.22 -6.29
N TRP A 206 -13.05 3.44 -6.64
CA TRP A 206 -13.48 3.56 -8.03
C TRP A 206 -12.96 4.84 -8.67
N PHE A 207 -12.99 5.95 -7.94
CA PHE A 207 -12.42 7.22 -8.39
C PHE A 207 -10.89 7.16 -8.60
N ALA A 208 -10.16 6.50 -7.70
CA ALA A 208 -8.73 6.30 -7.89
C ALA A 208 -8.43 5.41 -9.10
N LEU A 209 -9.19 4.31 -9.27
CA LEU A 209 -9.08 3.44 -10.44
C LEU A 209 -9.37 4.20 -11.74
N SER A 210 -10.36 5.11 -11.76
CA SER A 210 -10.64 5.91 -12.94
C SER A 210 -9.49 6.85 -13.29
N ASN A 211 -8.88 7.51 -12.29
CA ASN A 211 -7.76 8.42 -12.52
C ASN A 211 -6.55 7.65 -13.08
N SER A 212 -6.28 6.46 -12.55
CA SER A 212 -5.19 5.61 -13.03
C SER A 212 -5.43 5.08 -14.45
N ARG A 213 -6.68 4.74 -14.80
CA ARG A 213 -7.06 4.35 -16.18
C ARG A 213 -7.00 5.52 -17.15
N TYR A 214 -7.43 6.70 -16.70
CA TYR A 214 -7.29 7.93 -17.47
C TYR A 214 -5.81 8.23 -17.76
N ALA A 215 -4.92 8.12 -16.77
CA ALA A 215 -3.48 8.32 -17.01
C ALA A 215 -2.90 7.33 -18.05
N ASP A 216 -3.49 6.14 -18.21
CA ASP A 216 -3.10 5.14 -19.22
C ASP A 216 -3.65 5.39 -20.63
N GLY A 217 -4.57 6.35 -20.79
CA GLY A 217 -5.34 6.53 -22.01
C GLY A 217 -6.58 5.62 -22.14
N ASP A 218 -6.90 4.79 -21.14
CA ASP A 218 -8.13 3.98 -21.11
C ASP A 218 -9.35 4.85 -20.73
N ARG A 219 -9.82 5.66 -21.69
CA ARG A 219 -10.96 6.57 -21.50
C ARG A 219 -12.26 5.85 -21.17
N LYS A 220 -12.55 4.75 -21.85
CA LYS A 220 -13.75 3.94 -21.62
C LYS A 220 -13.75 3.34 -20.21
N GLY A 221 -12.62 2.76 -19.79
CA GLY A 221 -12.51 2.19 -18.46
C GLY A 221 -12.48 3.24 -17.36
N ALA A 222 -11.96 4.45 -17.62
CA ALA A 222 -12.04 5.57 -16.70
C ALA A 222 -13.48 6.05 -16.51
N GLU A 223 -14.24 6.21 -17.60
CA GLU A 223 -15.65 6.56 -17.55
C GLU A 223 -16.46 5.54 -16.72
N GLN A 224 -16.27 4.24 -16.99
CA GLN A 224 -16.98 3.19 -16.26
C GLN A 224 -16.70 3.27 -14.76
N ALA A 225 -15.44 3.47 -14.36
CA ALA A 225 -15.07 3.58 -12.95
C ALA A 225 -15.62 4.86 -12.30
N LEU A 226 -15.66 5.99 -13.00
CA LEU A 226 -16.30 7.23 -12.50
C LEU A 226 -17.80 7.04 -12.28
N ARG A 227 -18.50 6.36 -13.20
CA ARG A 227 -19.92 6.03 -13.05
C ARG A 227 -20.17 5.14 -11.83
N GLU A 228 -19.32 4.15 -11.59
CA GLU A 228 -19.41 3.34 -10.36
C GLU A 228 -19.14 4.19 -9.11
N SER A 229 -18.15 5.07 -9.13
CA SER A 229 -17.90 6.01 -8.02
C SER A 229 -19.13 6.86 -7.69
N LEU A 230 -19.73 7.49 -8.70
CA LEU A 230 -20.88 8.38 -8.56
C LEU A 230 -22.18 7.66 -8.22
N LYS A 231 -22.29 6.37 -8.54
CA LYS A 231 -23.40 5.53 -8.08
C LYS A 231 -23.38 5.36 -6.55
N ARG A 232 -22.20 5.37 -5.94
CA ARG A 232 -22.00 5.18 -4.49
C ARG A 232 -22.00 6.49 -3.72
N GLU A 233 -21.43 7.53 -4.31
CA GLU A 233 -21.40 8.88 -3.74
C GLU A 233 -21.86 9.89 -4.81
N PRO A 234 -23.19 10.08 -4.98
CA PRO A 234 -23.75 10.94 -6.03
C PRO A 234 -23.40 12.42 -5.86
N ASP A 235 -23.07 12.87 -4.65
CA ASP A 235 -22.69 14.24 -4.31
C ASP A 235 -21.18 14.50 -4.44
N PHE A 236 -20.42 13.53 -4.97
CA PHE A 236 -18.98 13.67 -5.14
C PHE A 236 -18.60 14.59 -6.32
N ALA A 237 -18.48 15.88 -6.06
CA ALA A 237 -18.22 16.91 -7.07
C ALA A 237 -16.99 16.64 -7.96
N ALA A 238 -15.88 16.17 -7.37
CA ALA A 238 -14.66 15.85 -8.13
C ALA A 238 -14.86 14.66 -9.08
N GLY A 239 -15.71 13.69 -8.72
CA GLY A 239 -16.11 12.59 -9.60
C GLY A 239 -16.88 13.10 -10.82
N TRP A 240 -17.82 14.03 -10.62
CA TRP A 240 -18.57 14.66 -11.70
C TRP A 240 -17.69 15.47 -12.65
N PHE A 241 -16.73 16.22 -12.10
CA PHE A 241 -15.77 16.96 -12.90
C PHE A 241 -14.86 16.03 -13.72
N ASN A 242 -14.31 14.97 -13.13
CA ASN A 242 -13.50 14.03 -13.89
C ASN A 242 -14.32 13.31 -14.97
N LEU A 243 -15.60 13.02 -14.71
CA LEU A 243 -16.51 12.43 -15.69
C LEU A 243 -16.77 13.38 -16.87
N SER A 244 -16.93 14.68 -16.62
CA SER A 244 -17.12 15.66 -17.70
C SER A 244 -15.92 15.71 -18.64
N GLN A 245 -14.69 15.70 -18.09
CA GLN A 245 -13.46 15.73 -18.88
C GLN A 245 -13.34 14.47 -19.75
N VAL A 246 -13.55 13.29 -19.15
CA VAL A 246 -13.49 12.00 -19.87
C VAL A 246 -14.54 11.92 -20.98
N LEU A 247 -15.75 12.42 -20.75
CA LEU A 247 -16.82 12.44 -21.75
C LEU A 247 -16.54 13.42 -22.88
N GLY A 248 -15.95 14.59 -22.59
CA GLY A 248 -15.56 15.57 -23.61
C GLY A 248 -14.57 14.98 -24.61
N GLU A 249 -13.56 14.26 -24.10
CA GLU A 249 -12.55 13.60 -24.94
C GLU A 249 -13.09 12.41 -25.73
N GLN A 250 -14.22 11.85 -25.31
CA GLN A 250 -14.95 10.80 -26.04
C GLN A 250 -16.03 11.36 -26.98
N ALA A 251 -16.01 12.68 -27.25
CA ALA A 251 -16.98 13.38 -28.09
C ALA A 251 -18.45 13.31 -27.60
N CYS A 252 -18.65 13.10 -26.29
CA CYS A 252 -19.96 13.10 -25.63
C CYS A 252 -20.28 14.48 -25.05
N ALA A 253 -20.39 15.48 -25.93
CA ALA A 253 -20.46 16.90 -25.56
C ALA A 253 -21.64 17.23 -24.63
N ARG A 254 -22.82 16.64 -24.87
CA ARG A 254 -24.02 16.90 -24.08
C ARG A 254 -23.86 16.37 -22.65
N GLU A 255 -23.43 15.13 -22.52
CA GLU A 255 -23.21 14.48 -21.23
C GLU A 255 -22.05 15.15 -20.49
N ALA A 256 -20.98 15.55 -21.19
CA ALA A 256 -19.88 16.30 -20.59
C ALA A 256 -20.37 17.62 -19.96
N GLN A 257 -21.19 18.40 -20.67
CA GLN A 257 -21.76 19.64 -20.14
C GLN A 257 -22.68 19.40 -18.93
N GLN A 258 -23.50 18.36 -18.96
CA GLN A 258 -24.38 18.01 -17.84
C GLN A 258 -23.59 17.59 -16.59
N ALA A 259 -22.55 16.77 -16.76
CA ALA A 259 -21.67 16.37 -15.68
C ALA A 259 -20.90 17.56 -15.09
N GLN A 260 -20.41 18.47 -15.94
CA GLN A 260 -19.76 19.71 -15.52
C GLN A 260 -20.68 20.59 -14.67
N ALA A 261 -21.92 20.80 -15.13
CA ALA A 261 -22.91 21.59 -14.42
C ALA A 261 -23.24 20.97 -13.05
N CYS A 262 -23.25 19.64 -12.95
CA CYS A 262 -23.41 18.94 -11.69
C CYS A 262 -22.26 19.23 -10.72
N ALA A 263 -21.00 19.09 -11.17
CA ALA A 263 -19.81 19.39 -10.36
C ALA A 263 -19.83 20.83 -9.82
N GLN A 264 -20.14 21.80 -10.67
CA GLN A 264 -20.25 23.22 -10.30
C GLN A 264 -21.38 23.47 -9.31
N ARG A 265 -22.53 22.79 -9.46
CA ARG A 265 -23.66 22.94 -8.53
C ARG A 265 -23.32 22.37 -7.14
N LEU A 266 -22.60 21.26 -7.10
CA LEU A 266 -22.19 20.61 -5.84
C LEU A 266 -21.08 21.36 -5.11
N ALA A 267 -20.21 22.06 -5.85
CA ALA A 267 -19.10 22.84 -5.28
C ALA A 267 -18.90 24.16 -6.06
N PRO A 268 -19.79 25.16 -5.88
CA PRO A 268 -19.78 26.40 -6.68
C PRO A 268 -18.54 27.28 -6.43
N GLU A 269 -17.93 27.15 -5.25
CA GLU A 269 -16.74 27.91 -4.86
C GLU A 269 -15.42 27.26 -5.30
N ASP A 270 -15.45 26.08 -5.94
CA ASP A 270 -14.23 25.42 -6.41
C ASP A 270 -13.89 25.84 -7.85
N PRO A 271 -12.89 26.72 -8.05
CA PRO A 271 -12.57 27.26 -9.38
C PRO A 271 -12.05 26.19 -10.33
N ARG A 272 -11.60 25.02 -9.84
CA ARG A 272 -11.16 23.91 -10.68
C ARG A 272 -12.28 23.41 -11.59
N PHE A 273 -13.53 23.55 -11.13
CA PHE A 273 -14.72 23.13 -11.87
C PHE A 273 -15.26 24.22 -12.80
N ALA A 274 -14.58 25.36 -12.97
CA ALA A 274 -14.98 26.38 -13.95
C ALA A 274 -14.50 26.04 -15.37
N ALA A 275 -13.42 25.27 -15.50
CA ALA A 275 -12.84 24.92 -16.80
C ALA A 275 -13.79 24.01 -17.60
N PRO A 276 -14.21 24.39 -18.82
CA PRO A 276 -15.07 23.55 -19.64
C PRO A 276 -14.33 22.27 -20.08
N PRO A 277 -15.05 21.15 -20.29
CA PRO A 277 -14.43 19.94 -20.82
C PRO A 277 -13.92 20.17 -22.25
N ASN A 278 -12.76 19.60 -22.56
CA ASN A 278 -12.23 19.60 -23.93
C ASN A 278 -13.08 18.69 -24.81
N VAL A 279 -13.89 19.28 -25.69
CA VAL A 279 -14.73 18.54 -26.64
C VAL A 279 -13.99 18.43 -27.97
N GLY A 280 -13.70 17.20 -28.41
CA GLY A 280 -13.05 16.96 -29.69
C GLY A 280 -13.54 15.68 -30.36
N GLY A 281 -13.53 15.64 -31.70
CA GLY A 281 -13.78 14.44 -32.49
C GLY A 281 -15.21 14.26 -33.02
N SER A 282 -15.48 13.07 -33.53
CA SER A 282 -16.79 12.65 -34.08
C SER A 282 -17.61 11.94 -33.01
N ALA A 283 -18.93 12.17 -32.99
CA ALA A 283 -19.83 11.71 -31.93
C ALA A 283 -19.69 10.20 -31.63
N GLY A 284 -19.27 9.89 -30.40
CA GLY A 284 -19.19 8.53 -29.88
C GLY A 284 -20.56 7.98 -29.45
N GLN A 285 -20.60 6.71 -29.04
CA GLN A 285 -21.78 6.12 -28.39
C GLN A 285 -21.84 6.55 -26.92
N CYS A 286 -22.61 7.60 -26.64
CA CYS A 286 -22.69 8.19 -25.30
C CYS A 286 -23.77 7.51 -24.45
N GLN A 287 -23.44 7.23 -23.20
CA GLN A 287 -24.37 6.64 -22.22
C GLN A 287 -24.97 7.72 -21.33
N ALA A 288 -26.26 7.58 -20.99
CA ALA A 288 -26.94 8.48 -20.07
C ALA A 288 -26.21 8.57 -18.72
N LEU A 289 -26.13 9.77 -18.15
CA LEU A 289 -25.52 10.01 -16.85
C LEU A 289 -26.37 9.45 -15.70
N PRO A 290 -25.77 9.13 -14.53
CA PRO A 290 -26.54 8.96 -13.31
C PRO A 290 -27.28 10.26 -12.94
N ALA A 291 -28.25 10.18 -12.03
CA ALA A 291 -28.94 11.37 -11.54
C ALA A 291 -27.99 12.22 -10.69
N CYS A 292 -27.85 13.49 -11.06
CA CYS A 292 -27.16 14.47 -10.22
C CYS A 292 -28.11 14.87 -9.06
N PRO A 293 -27.68 14.74 -7.79
CA PRO A 293 -28.56 14.85 -6.61
C PRO A 293 -29.06 16.27 -6.35
#